data_AF-A0A924RE96-F1
#
_entry.id   AF-A0A924RE96-F1
#
_cell.length_a   1.000
_cell.length_b   1.000
_cell.length_c   1.000
_cell.angle_alpha   90.00
_cell.angle_beta   90.00
_cell.angle_gamma   90.00
#
_symmetry.space_group_name_H-M   'P 1'
#
loop_
_entity.id
_entity.type
_entity.pdbx_description
1 polymer ?
#
loop_
_entity_poly.entity_id
_entity_poly.type
_entity_poly.pdbx_seq_one_letter_code
_entity_poly.pdbx_strand_id
1 'polypeptide(L)'
;MTMSAELWILAATAVLAVVAISAAVIAVSAARRLAVPAKTGSPVPPGPQSHELVVVEQTTPNPSAALVPRVVQGRVIVPPTEQQVVAAAMGRSGVRLSILAHGVAHALREESRDRISAMMRREYRRRRRERLQAGRRAIRGAQPTSPSDQWLGS
;
A
#
# COMPACT_ATOMS: atom_id res chain seq x y z
N MET A 1 32.25 -17.76 23.65
CA MET A 1 30.83 -17.75 24.12
C MET A 1 30.16 -16.37 24.01
N THR A 2 30.88 -15.28 23.76
CA THR A 2 30.33 -13.91 23.65
C THR A 2 29.47 -13.68 22.40
N MET A 3 29.83 -14.27 21.25
CA MET A 3 29.03 -14.15 20.01
C MET A 3 27.60 -14.68 20.13
N SER A 4 27.34 -15.69 20.98
CA SER A 4 25.98 -16.23 21.12
C SER A 4 25.08 -15.24 21.87
N ALA A 5 25.60 -14.60 22.92
CA ALA A 5 24.85 -13.62 23.71
C ALA A 5 24.49 -12.37 22.89
N GLU A 6 25.43 -11.87 22.06
CA GLU A 6 25.16 -10.75 21.15
C GLU A 6 24.05 -11.10 20.15
N LEU A 7 24.08 -12.29 19.55
CA LEU A 7 23.03 -12.77 18.65
C LEU A 7 21.68 -12.88 19.36
N TRP A 8 21.64 -13.36 20.60
CA TRP A 8 20.41 -13.44 21.39
C TRP A 8 19.84 -12.06 21.75
N ILE A 9 20.70 -11.11 22.10
CA ILE A 9 20.30 -9.72 22.38
C ILE A 9 19.75 -9.08 21.10
N LEU A 10 20.42 -9.28 19.97
CA LEU A 10 19.99 -8.75 18.67
C LEU A 10 18.66 -9.37 18.23
N ALA A 11 18.49 -10.68 18.42
CA ALA A 11 17.23 -11.37 18.14
C ALA A 11 16.10 -10.85 19.04
N ALA A 12 16.35 -10.70 20.35
CA ALA A 12 15.36 -10.19 21.30
C ALA A 12 14.94 -8.74 20.97
N THR A 13 15.90 -7.87 20.66
CA THR A 13 15.62 -6.49 20.25
C THR A 13 14.88 -6.42 18.92
N ALA A 14 15.23 -7.27 17.94
CA ALA A 14 14.52 -7.36 16.68
C ALA A 14 13.05 -7.77 16.88
N VAL A 15 12.80 -8.80 17.69
CA VAL A 15 11.42 -9.24 18.02
C VAL A 15 10.66 -8.11 18.72
N LEU A 16 11.25 -7.45 19.71
CA LEU A 16 10.63 -6.36 20.45
C LEU A 16 10.31 -5.16 19.53
N ALA A 17 11.21 -4.84 18.59
CA ALA A 17 10.98 -3.82 17.58
C ALA A 17 9.80 -4.17 16.65
N VAL A 18 9.71 -5.42 16.19
CA VAL A 18 8.58 -5.87 15.36
C VAL A 18 7.27 -5.77 16.12
N VAL A 19 7.23 -6.19 17.39
CA VAL A 19 6.06 -6.08 18.26
C VAL A 19 5.65 -4.61 18.43
N ALA A 20 6.59 -3.72 18.76
CA ALA A 20 6.33 -2.30 18.93
C ALA A 20 5.79 -1.65 17.64
N ILE A 21 6.40 -1.95 16.49
CA ILE A 21 5.93 -1.46 15.18
C ILE A 21 4.51 -1.97 14.90
N SER A 22 4.24 -3.25 15.13
CA SER A 22 2.92 -3.83 14.89
C SER A 22 1.83 -3.19 15.77
N ALA A 23 2.13 -2.97 17.07
CA ALA A 23 1.23 -2.30 17.99
C ALA A 23 0.96 -0.85 17.58
N ALA A 24 2.00 -0.12 17.16
CA ALA A 24 1.84 1.25 16.66
C ALA A 24 0.96 1.31 15.41
N VAL A 25 1.15 0.39 14.45
CA VAL A 25 0.32 0.31 13.25
C VAL A 25 -1.14 0.03 13.61
N ILE A 26 -1.39 -0.91 14.54
CA ILE A 26 -2.75 -1.23 15.01
C ILE A 26 -3.39 0.00 15.66
N ALA A 27 -2.69 0.67 16.57
CA ALA A 27 -3.17 1.86 17.25
C ALA A 27 -3.50 3.01 16.28
N VAL A 28 -2.62 3.30 15.32
CA VAL A 28 -2.87 4.31 14.28
C VAL A 28 -4.04 3.90 13.38
N SER A 29 -4.17 2.62 13.05
CA SER A 29 -5.31 2.14 12.26
C SER A 29 -6.63 2.29 12.99
N ALA A 30 -6.65 2.05 14.30
CA ALA A 30 -7.83 2.23 15.15
C ALA A 30 -8.18 3.72 15.28
N ALA A 31 -7.19 4.57 15.54
CA ALA A 31 -7.38 6.02 15.59
C ALA A 31 -7.90 6.58 14.25
N ARG A 32 -7.37 6.09 13.12
CA ARG A 32 -7.87 6.48 11.79
C ARG A 32 -9.31 6.04 11.55
N ARG A 33 -9.73 4.87 12.05
CA ARG A 33 -11.15 4.44 11.95
C ARG A 33 -12.09 5.37 12.70
N LEU A 34 -11.67 5.87 13.86
CA LEU A 34 -12.45 6.81 14.67
C LEU A 34 -12.43 8.23 14.08
N ALA A 35 -11.35 8.60 13.40
CA ALA A 35 -11.15 9.94 12.82
C ALA A 35 -11.74 10.10 11.41
N VAL A 36 -12.31 9.05 10.79
CA VAL A 36 -13.13 9.25 9.57
C VAL A 36 -14.45 9.89 10.02
N PRO A 37 -14.70 11.18 9.74
CA PRO A 37 -16.01 11.76 10.02
C PRO A 37 -17.02 10.97 9.20
N ALA A 38 -18.04 10.45 9.87
CA ALA A 38 -19.20 9.85 9.23
C ALA A 38 -19.74 10.88 8.22
N LYS A 39 -19.44 10.66 6.94
CA LYS A 39 -20.05 11.41 5.86
C LYS A 39 -21.51 10.99 5.84
N THR A 40 -22.33 11.75 6.55
CA THR A 40 -23.79 11.65 6.56
C THR A 40 -24.28 11.75 5.12
N GLY A 41 -24.83 10.64 4.65
CA GLY A 41 -25.41 10.48 3.32
C GLY A 41 -26.56 9.48 3.37
N SER A 42 -27.65 9.91 3.99
CA SER A 42 -29.04 9.41 3.92
C SER A 42 -29.39 8.04 4.57
N PRO A 43 -30.47 7.96 5.37
CA PRO A 43 -30.93 6.73 6.01
C PRO A 43 -31.76 5.89 5.02
N VAL A 44 -31.33 4.67 4.75
CA VAL A 44 -32.19 3.62 4.18
C VAL A 44 -32.81 2.83 5.36
N PRO A 45 -34.14 2.63 5.40
CA PRO A 45 -34.81 2.05 6.57
C PRO A 45 -34.38 0.59 6.81
N PRO A 46 -34.30 0.15 8.09
CA PRO A 46 -33.90 -1.21 8.44
C PRO A 46 -35.03 -2.21 8.12
N GLY A 47 -34.82 -3.06 7.12
CA GLY A 47 -35.61 -4.28 6.97
C GLY A 47 -35.24 -5.32 8.03
N PRO A 48 -36.16 -6.18 8.48
CA PRO A 48 -35.94 -7.10 9.58
C PRO A 48 -34.84 -8.11 9.26
N GLN A 49 -33.83 -8.16 10.13
CA GLN A 49 -32.75 -9.14 10.07
C GLN A 49 -33.23 -10.45 10.68
N SER A 50 -33.71 -11.37 9.84
CA SER A 50 -33.86 -12.77 10.21
C SER A 50 -32.47 -13.41 10.22
N HIS A 51 -31.91 -13.63 11.41
CA HIS A 51 -30.75 -14.50 11.59
C HIS A 51 -31.17 -15.95 11.35
N GLU A 52 -31.20 -16.37 10.09
CA GLU A 52 -31.26 -17.79 9.75
C GLU A 52 -29.84 -18.26 9.43
N LEU A 53 -29.24 -18.98 10.38
CA LEU A 53 -27.99 -19.70 10.17
C LEU A 53 -28.20 -20.74 9.07
N VAL A 54 -27.88 -20.37 7.83
CA VAL A 54 -27.69 -21.34 6.76
C VAL A 54 -26.29 -21.91 6.91
N VAL A 55 -26.22 -23.16 7.35
CA VAL A 55 -25.03 -24.01 7.27
C VAL A 55 -24.63 -24.07 5.79
N VAL A 56 -23.57 -23.35 5.43
CA VAL A 56 -23.00 -23.42 4.07
C VAL A 56 -22.23 -24.73 3.99
N GLU A 57 -22.90 -25.74 3.44
CA GLU A 57 -22.26 -26.94 2.93
C GLU A 57 -21.19 -26.52 1.91
N GLN A 58 -19.94 -26.89 2.17
CA GLN A 58 -18.79 -26.58 1.33
C GLN A 58 -18.87 -27.38 0.02
N THR A 59 -19.70 -26.93 -0.91
CA THR A 59 -19.66 -27.43 -2.27
C THR A 59 -18.49 -26.77 -2.99
N THR A 60 -17.47 -27.57 -3.29
CA THR A 60 -16.33 -27.25 -4.17
C THR A 60 -16.75 -26.39 -5.36
N PRO A 61 -16.16 -25.20 -5.58
CA PRO A 61 -16.61 -24.30 -6.62
C PRO A 61 -16.18 -24.82 -8.00
N ASN A 62 -17.16 -25.21 -8.81
CA ASN A 62 -17.00 -25.44 -10.24
C ASN A 62 -16.93 -24.07 -10.95
N PRO A 63 -15.80 -23.68 -11.57
CA PRO A 63 -15.59 -22.31 -12.05
C PRO A 63 -16.33 -21.95 -13.36
N SER A 64 -17.15 -22.83 -13.94
CA SER A 64 -17.76 -22.60 -15.26
C SER A 64 -19.30 -22.58 -15.30
N ALA A 65 -19.99 -22.51 -14.16
CA ALA A 65 -21.45 -22.36 -14.17
C ALA A 65 -21.79 -20.94 -14.64
N ALA A 66 -22.25 -20.81 -15.89
CA ALA A 66 -22.74 -19.57 -16.47
C ALA A 66 -23.68 -18.87 -15.49
N LEU A 67 -23.34 -17.63 -15.16
CA LEU A 67 -23.98 -16.78 -14.16
C LEU A 67 -25.36 -16.32 -14.67
N VAL A 68 -26.31 -17.24 -14.72
CA VAL A 68 -27.69 -16.95 -15.14
C VAL A 68 -28.45 -16.38 -13.93
N PRO A 69 -29.13 -15.24 -14.05
CA PRO A 69 -29.91 -14.66 -12.97
C PRO A 69 -31.02 -15.63 -12.54
N ARG A 70 -31.04 -16.00 -11.26
CA ARG A 70 -32.03 -16.91 -10.69
C ARG A 70 -33.08 -16.10 -9.93
N VAL A 71 -34.36 -16.31 -10.26
CA VAL A 71 -35.47 -15.75 -9.51
C VAL A 71 -35.84 -16.74 -8.41
N VAL A 72 -35.70 -16.31 -7.17
CA VAL A 72 -36.11 -17.10 -6.00
C VAL A 72 -37.13 -16.26 -5.24
N GLN A 73 -38.33 -16.80 -5.00
CA GLN A 73 -39.37 -16.15 -4.20
C GLN A 73 -39.74 -14.73 -4.66
N GLY A 74 -39.92 -14.51 -5.96
CA GLY A 74 -40.33 -13.20 -6.52
C GLY A 74 -39.24 -12.11 -6.47
N ARG A 75 -38.01 -12.46 -6.10
CA ARG A 75 -36.83 -11.56 -6.13
C ARG A 75 -35.80 -12.08 -7.12
N VAL A 76 -35.33 -11.19 -8.01
CA VAL A 76 -34.27 -11.49 -8.98
C VAL A 76 -32.93 -11.36 -8.28
N ILE A 77 -32.23 -12.48 -8.09
CA ILE A 77 -30.85 -12.46 -7.57
C ILE A 77 -29.93 -12.36 -8.78
N VAL A 78 -29.40 -11.16 -9.01
CA VAL A 78 -28.39 -10.91 -10.04
C VAL A 78 -27.01 -11.23 -9.45
N PRO A 79 -26.19 -12.03 -10.14
CA PRO A 79 -24.83 -12.28 -9.70
C PRO A 79 -24.02 -10.97 -9.69
N PRO A 80 -23.23 -10.71 -8.64
CA PRO A 80 -22.44 -9.49 -8.54
C PRO A 80 -21.41 -9.43 -9.66
N THR A 81 -21.16 -8.23 -10.17
CA THR A 81 -20.11 -8.04 -11.19
C THR A 81 -18.73 -8.25 -10.57
N GLU A 82 -17.73 -8.61 -11.39
CA GLU A 82 -16.35 -8.79 -10.90
C GLU A 82 -15.84 -7.55 -10.16
N GLN A 83 -16.18 -6.36 -10.65
CA GLN A 83 -15.84 -5.08 -10.01
C GLN A 83 -16.45 -4.95 -8.62
N GLN A 84 -17.70 -5.41 -8.42
CA GLN A 84 -18.36 -5.39 -7.11
C GLN A 84 -17.74 -6.39 -6.14
N VAL A 85 -17.36 -7.57 -6.63
CA VAL A 85 -16.65 -8.58 -5.82
C VAL A 85 -15.28 -8.05 -5.39
N VAL A 86 -14.52 -7.45 -6.32
CA VAL A 86 -13.21 -6.87 -6.01
C VAL A 86 -13.34 -5.69 -5.04
N ALA A 87 -14.31 -4.80 -5.23
CA ALA A 87 -14.56 -3.68 -4.33
C ALA A 87 -14.92 -4.16 -2.91
N ALA A 88 -15.80 -5.16 -2.81
CA ALA A 88 -16.17 -5.77 -1.53
C ALA A 88 -15.00 -6.49 -0.86
N ALA A 89 -14.19 -7.22 -1.63
CA ALA A 89 -13.02 -7.93 -1.14
C ALA A 89 -11.92 -6.96 -0.67
N MET A 90 -11.67 -5.88 -1.41
CA MET A 90 -10.70 -4.83 -1.02
C MET A 90 -11.14 -4.02 0.21
N GLY A 91 -12.43 -4.02 0.56
CA GLY A 91 -12.92 -3.46 1.81
C GLY A 91 -12.45 -4.25 3.05
N ARG A 92 -12.08 -5.53 2.88
CA ARG A 92 -11.60 -6.37 3.98
C ARG A 92 -10.11 -6.11 4.23
N SER A 93 -9.79 -5.63 5.43
CA SER A 93 -8.40 -5.34 5.83
C SER A 93 -7.45 -6.54 5.71
N GLY A 94 -7.92 -7.76 5.97
CA GLY A 94 -7.12 -8.98 5.80
C GLY A 94 -6.69 -9.24 4.34
N VAL A 95 -7.58 -8.97 3.38
CA VAL A 95 -7.28 -9.14 1.94
C VAL A 95 -6.26 -8.11 1.47
N ARG A 96 -6.34 -6.87 1.97
CA ARG A 96 -5.33 -5.84 1.68
C ARG A 96 -3.96 -6.22 2.22
N LEU A 97 -3.91 -6.74 3.45
CA LEU A 97 -2.66 -7.18 4.07
C LEU A 97 -2.06 -8.38 3.34
N SER A 98 -2.87 -9.35 2.90
CA SER A 98 -2.35 -10.50 2.14
C SER A 98 -1.78 -10.08 0.79
N ILE A 99 -2.44 -9.18 0.07
CA ILE A 99 -1.92 -8.62 -1.20
C ILE A 99 -0.59 -7.89 -0.96
N LEU A 100 -0.52 -7.05 0.08
CA LEU A 100 0.72 -6.33 0.41
C LEU A 100 1.85 -7.30 0.80
N ALA A 101 1.57 -8.27 1.67
CA ALA A 101 2.54 -9.26 2.08
C ALA A 101 3.05 -10.09 0.89
N HIS A 102 2.14 -10.49 0.00
CA HIS A 102 2.48 -11.21 -1.22
C HIS A 102 3.33 -10.36 -2.18
N GLY A 103 2.96 -9.08 -2.37
CA GLY A 103 3.74 -8.14 -3.17
C GLY A 103 5.14 -7.89 -2.61
N VAL A 104 5.27 -7.76 -1.29
CA VAL A 104 6.56 -7.62 -0.60
C VAL A 104 7.38 -8.89 -0.76
N ALA A 105 6.79 -10.08 -0.56
CA ALA A 105 7.48 -11.35 -0.75
C ALA A 105 7.99 -11.49 -2.19
N HIS A 106 7.18 -11.11 -3.18
CA HIS A 106 7.59 -11.10 -4.58
C HIS A 106 8.69 -10.06 -4.85
N ALA A 107 8.61 -8.87 -4.27
CA ALA A 107 9.63 -7.84 -4.44
C ALA A 107 10.98 -8.24 -3.82
N LEU A 108 10.94 -9.05 -2.75
CA LEU A 108 12.12 -9.60 -2.09
C LEU A 108 12.72 -10.81 -2.80
N ARG A 109 12.08 -11.34 -3.84
CA ARG A 109 12.60 -12.43 -4.67
C ARG A 109 13.88 -11.98 -5.40
N GLU A 110 14.87 -12.86 -5.51
CA GLU A 110 16.23 -12.51 -5.96
C GLU A 110 16.23 -11.82 -7.34
N GLU A 111 15.48 -12.36 -8.30
CA GLU A 111 15.30 -11.78 -9.64
C GLU A 111 14.78 -10.33 -9.62
N SER A 112 13.87 -10.03 -8.68
CA SER A 112 13.28 -8.69 -8.55
C SER A 112 14.24 -7.72 -7.87
N ARG A 113 15.06 -8.19 -6.92
CA ARG A 113 16.08 -7.37 -6.24
C ARG A 113 17.11 -6.81 -7.20
N ASP A 114 17.59 -7.61 -8.14
CA ASP A 114 18.58 -7.17 -9.12
C ASP A 114 18.02 -6.10 -10.05
N ARG A 115 16.77 -6.28 -10.51
CA ARG A 115 16.08 -5.30 -11.34
C ARG A 115 15.84 -3.98 -10.60
N ILE A 116 15.34 -4.05 -9.36
CA ILE A 116 15.09 -2.87 -8.53
C ILE A 116 16.42 -2.16 -8.23
N SER A 117 17.46 -2.90 -7.84
CA SER A 117 18.78 -2.31 -7.55
C SER A 117 19.40 -1.67 -8.78
N ALA A 118 19.26 -2.27 -9.96
CA ALA A 118 19.69 -1.68 -11.23
C ALA A 118 18.93 -0.38 -11.54
N MET A 119 17.61 -0.37 -11.35
CA MET A 119 16.78 0.82 -11.53
C MET A 119 17.18 1.93 -10.55
N MET A 120 17.36 1.60 -9.28
CA MET A 120 17.79 2.54 -8.23
C MET A 120 19.19 3.09 -8.49
N ARG A 121 20.13 2.26 -8.97
CA ARG A 121 21.48 2.72 -9.37
C ARG A 121 21.42 3.71 -10.53
N ARG A 122 20.54 3.48 -11.51
CA ARG A 122 20.32 4.42 -12.63
C ARG A 122 19.74 5.74 -12.13
N GLU A 123 18.73 5.69 -11.27
CA GLU A 123 18.08 6.88 -10.71
C GLU A 123 19.03 7.67 -9.80
N TYR A 124 19.84 6.99 -8.98
CA TYR A 124 20.88 7.64 -8.17
C TYR A 124 21.91 8.36 -9.04
N ARG A 125 22.40 7.71 -10.10
CA ARG A 125 23.35 8.33 -11.05
C ARG A 125 22.72 9.54 -11.75
N ARG A 126 21.44 9.45 -12.12
CA ARG A 126 20.67 10.56 -12.71
C ARG A 126 20.60 11.74 -11.75
N ARG A 127 20.12 11.54 -10.52
CA ARG A 127 20.02 12.60 -9.51
C ARG A 127 21.38 13.20 -9.15
N ARG A 128 22.44 12.37 -9.11
CA ARG A 128 23.81 12.86 -8.89
C ARG A 128 24.24 13.83 -10.00
N ARG A 129 23.95 13.51 -11.26
CA ARG A 129 24.25 14.41 -12.40
C ARG A 129 23.42 15.69 -12.31
N GLU A 130 22.14 15.59 -11.98
CA GLU A 130 21.25 16.75 -11.81
C GLU A 130 21.78 17.71 -10.72
N ARG A 131 22.22 17.18 -9.58
CA ARG A 131 22.84 17.98 -8.50
C ARG A 131 24.13 18.66 -8.93
N LEU A 132 25.00 17.95 -9.67
CA LEU A 132 26.23 18.53 -10.20
C LEU A 132 25.95 19.62 -11.23
N GLN A 133 24.95 19.43 -12.10
CA GLN A 133 24.52 20.44 -13.05
C GLN A 133 23.91 21.65 -12.35
N ALA A 134 23.07 21.44 -11.33
CA ALA A 134 22.51 22.50 -10.51
C ALA A 134 23.61 23.31 -9.81
N GLY A 135 24.61 22.65 -9.22
CA GLY A 135 25.77 23.31 -8.62
C GLY A 135 26.59 24.11 -9.63
N ARG A 136 26.82 23.56 -10.83
CA ARG A 136 27.51 24.29 -11.92
C ARG A 136 26.72 25.51 -12.44
N ARG A 137 25.39 25.44 -12.43
CA ARG A 137 24.52 26.57 -12.76
C ARG A 137 24.53 27.62 -11.66
N ALA A 138 24.50 27.19 -10.39
CA ALA A 138 24.57 28.09 -9.24
C ALA A 138 25.91 28.86 -9.20
N ILE A 139 27.03 28.20 -9.46
CA ILE A 139 28.36 28.86 -9.51
C ILE A 139 28.40 29.89 -10.65
N ARG A 140 27.90 29.54 -11.84
CA ARG A 140 27.82 30.50 -12.95
C ARG A 140 26.88 31.67 -12.69
N GLY A 141 25.77 31.43 -11.98
CA GLY A 141 24.83 32.49 -11.58
C GLY A 141 25.30 33.34 -10.41
N ALA A 142 26.23 32.84 -9.59
CA ALA A 142 26.82 33.55 -8.46
C ALA A 142 28.12 34.29 -8.83
N GLN A 143 28.54 34.22 -10.10
CA GLN A 143 29.71 34.95 -10.57
C GLN A 143 29.34 36.44 -10.64
N PRO A 144 29.95 37.32 -9.81
CA PRO A 144 29.62 38.73 -9.81
C PRO A 144 30.00 39.32 -11.18
N THR A 145 29.04 39.94 -11.85
CA THR A 145 29.32 40.80 -13.01
C THR A 145 30.32 41.85 -12.55
N SER A 146 31.46 41.94 -13.25
CA SER A 146 32.47 42.95 -12.94
C SER A 146 31.80 44.33 -13.06
N PRO A 147 32.01 45.26 -12.10
CA PRO A 147 31.35 46.57 -12.13
C PRO A 147 31.65 47.35 -13.42
N SER A 148 32.72 47.00 -14.14
CA SER A 148 33.06 47.53 -15.47
C SER A 148 32.02 47.26 -16.57
N ASP A 149 31.22 46.18 -16.47
CA ASP A 149 30.17 45.88 -17.46
C ASP A 149 28.91 46.74 -17.26
N GLN A 150 28.73 47.34 -16.08
CA GLN A 150 27.57 48.18 -15.76
C GLN A 150 27.69 49.60 -16.34
N TRP A 151 28.91 50.06 -16.65
CA TRP A 151 29.18 51.38 -17.21
C TRP A 151 29.19 51.42 -18.74
N LEU A 152 29.25 50.28 -19.42
CA LEU A 152 29.27 50.17 -20.90
C LEU A 152 27.87 50.00 -21.54
N GLY A 153 26.81 49.98 -20.73
CA GLY A 153 25.44 49.67 -21.16
C GLY A 153 24.41 50.79 -20.97
N SER A 154 24.82 52.02 -20.67
CA SER A 154 23.94 53.20 -20.60
C SER A 154 24.03 54.05 -21.86
#